data_AF-A0A1Z5JL27-F1
#
_entry.id   AF-A0A1Z5JL27-F1
#
_cell.length_a   1.000
_cell.length_b   1.000
_cell.length_c   1.000
_cell.angle_alpha   90.00
_cell.angle_beta   90.00
_cell.angle_gamma   90.00
#
_symmetry.space_group_name_H-M   'P 1'
#
loop_
_entity.id
_entity.type
_entity.pdbx_description
1 polymer ?
#
loop_
_entity_poly.entity_id
_entity_poly.type
_entity_poly.pdbx_seq_one_letter_code
_entity_poly.pdbx_strand_id
1 'polypeptide(L)'
;MTRPIRVLIISGGGERKATLEELFAQDDRWDVTWTAGIASRSLRGRQSCLEHLHQAGLIPPEEWDVISQVPPSELWETMKQRIPLSCPNEEPDDRRPKEHYSFEFWNKSKTVNRGRSVLGCLLAHLVAMKQFVEGDFDVLLEDNVRWTKDAVDRLAELCQSEDVKAQRGNLLYYGWLGSKVNLEWLFQHFITNSDEAVVPFPTTQDIERTVGLNNSDKQHPGGTPLWGMYAYWISQQGYEAIMEVLRRDIGSMLWKGKRMRYYSVKPADKVFPRSLQKHNLDVRIVTRPLFFRAPMLYSRIHPQWDALFCESTTVQLKGSGHDWSDLLLTAREMEVVELYKKTGEWKRLENEEPQHES
;
A
#
# COMPACT_ATOMS: atom_id res chain seq x y z
N MET A 1 9.66 -3.40 31.55
CA MET A 1 9.50 -2.37 30.50
C MET A 1 9.13 -3.09 29.23
N THR A 2 8.03 -2.72 28.58
CA THR A 2 7.69 -3.23 27.24
C THR A 2 8.75 -2.75 26.25
N ARG A 3 9.14 -3.59 25.28
CA ARG A 3 10.06 -3.16 24.23
C ARG A 3 9.41 -2.05 23.39
N PRO A 4 10.19 -1.12 22.83
CA PRO A 4 9.67 -0.15 21.86
C PRO A 4 8.96 -0.83 20.68
N ILE A 5 7.96 -0.14 20.11
CA ILE A 5 7.28 -0.55 18.89
C ILE A 5 8.15 -0.19 17.70
N ARG A 6 8.53 -1.21 16.93
CA ARG A 6 9.44 -1.08 15.79
C ARG A 6 8.65 -0.76 14.54
N VAL A 7 8.87 0.42 13.99
CA VAL A 7 8.12 0.95 12.84
C VAL A 7 9.02 1.06 11.64
N LEU A 8 8.55 0.56 10.49
CA LEU A 8 9.21 0.79 9.21
C LEU A 8 8.37 1.77 8.37
N ILE A 9 8.93 2.94 8.02
CA ILE A 9 8.20 4.00 7.32
C ILE A 9 8.73 4.18 5.90
N ILE A 10 7.85 4.08 4.91
CA ILE A 10 8.14 4.44 3.52
C ILE A 10 8.01 5.95 3.38
N SER A 11 9.10 6.64 3.02
CA SER A 11 9.06 8.08 2.78
C SER A 11 9.84 8.52 1.54
N GLY A 12 9.30 9.54 0.86
CA GLY A 12 10.01 10.26 -0.20
C GLY A 12 11.05 11.27 0.31
N GLY A 13 11.30 11.34 1.62
CA GLY A 13 12.20 12.30 2.26
C GLY A 13 11.64 13.72 2.30
N GLY A 14 12.53 14.70 2.49
CA GLY A 14 12.19 16.12 2.57
C GLY A 14 11.40 16.49 3.83
N GLU A 15 10.63 17.57 3.74
CA GLU A 15 9.87 18.13 4.87
C GLU A 15 8.94 17.11 5.54
N ARG A 16 8.28 16.22 4.78
CA ARG A 16 7.39 15.20 5.37
C ARG A 16 8.13 14.25 6.30
N LYS A 17 9.34 13.84 5.92
CA LYS A 17 10.15 12.98 6.77
C LYS A 17 10.51 13.71 8.05
N ALA A 18 10.98 14.96 7.95
CA ALA A 18 11.32 15.78 9.10
C ALA A 18 10.12 15.97 10.05
N THR A 19 8.94 16.29 9.51
CA THR A 19 7.70 16.40 10.29
C THR A 19 7.35 15.12 11.04
N LEU A 20 7.47 13.96 10.38
CA LEU A 20 7.21 12.69 11.05
C LEU A 20 8.28 12.35 12.08
N GLU A 21 9.57 12.65 11.82
CA GLU A 21 10.65 12.50 12.81
C GLU A 21 10.33 13.31 14.08
N GLU A 22 9.85 14.55 13.93
CA GLU A 22 9.40 15.37 15.07
C GLU A 22 8.18 14.78 15.80
N LEU A 23 7.19 14.25 15.08
CA LEU A 23 6.01 13.62 15.69
C LEU A 23 6.36 12.34 16.44
N PHE A 24 7.19 11.47 15.86
CA PHE A 24 7.63 10.23 16.51
C PHE A 24 8.55 10.50 17.71
N ALA A 25 9.35 11.58 17.69
CA ALA A 25 10.21 11.95 18.82
C ALA A 25 9.45 12.40 20.08
N GLN A 26 8.13 12.63 20.00
CA GLN A 26 7.30 12.99 21.16
C GLN A 26 7.02 11.80 22.09
N ASP A 27 7.27 10.57 21.63
CA ASP A 27 7.04 9.35 22.40
C ASP A 27 8.22 8.38 22.20
N ASP A 28 9.01 8.17 23.25
CA ASP A 28 10.25 7.36 23.23
C ASP A 28 9.99 5.85 23.09
N ARG A 29 8.72 5.44 23.08
CA ARG A 29 8.30 4.05 22.86
C ARG A 29 8.32 3.64 21.39
N TRP A 30 8.64 4.54 20.47
CA TRP A 30 8.82 4.23 19.05
C TRP A 30 10.29 3.98 18.69
N ASP A 31 10.54 2.88 17.98
CA ASP A 31 11.83 2.61 17.29
C ASP A 31 11.60 2.72 15.78
N VAL A 32 12.00 3.85 15.19
CA VAL A 32 11.64 4.21 13.81
C VAL A 32 12.78 3.91 12.85
N THR A 33 12.50 3.09 11.84
CA THR A 33 13.36 2.88 10.67
C THR A 33 12.71 3.43 9.41
N TRP A 34 13.52 3.99 8.53
CA TRP A 34 13.07 4.58 7.28
C TRP A 34 13.47 3.72 6.08
N THR A 35 12.59 3.66 5.08
CA THR A 35 12.89 3.13 3.76
C THR A 35 12.47 4.11 2.68
N ALA A 36 13.23 4.16 1.59
CA ALA A 36 13.05 5.16 0.56
C ALA A 36 11.83 4.85 -0.32
N GLY A 37 10.98 5.86 -0.55
CA GLY A 37 9.97 5.81 -1.60
C GLY A 37 10.60 5.83 -2.99
N ILE A 38 9.86 5.35 -4.00
CA ILE A 38 10.34 5.30 -5.38
C ILE A 38 9.65 6.37 -6.21
N ALA A 39 10.44 7.33 -6.70
CA ALA A 39 9.94 8.44 -7.51
C ALA A 39 9.49 7.97 -8.90
N SER A 40 8.31 8.41 -9.35
CA SER A 40 7.78 8.05 -10.68
C SER A 40 8.71 8.39 -11.85
N ARG A 41 9.62 9.37 -11.66
CA ARG A 41 10.62 9.77 -12.65
C ARG A 41 11.75 8.74 -12.81
N SER A 42 12.17 8.05 -11.74
CA SER A 42 13.23 7.04 -11.82
C SER A 42 12.79 5.84 -12.67
N LEU A 43 11.48 5.54 -12.66
CA LEU A 43 10.84 4.48 -13.46
C LEU A 43 10.70 4.80 -14.96
N ARG A 44 11.21 5.94 -15.45
CA ARG A 44 11.20 6.26 -16.89
C ARG A 44 12.36 5.62 -17.64
N GLY A 45 13.51 5.46 -16.99
CA GLY A 45 14.69 4.83 -17.57
C GLY A 45 14.67 3.32 -17.38
N ARG A 46 15.11 2.57 -18.40
CA ARG A 46 15.18 1.09 -18.33
C ARG A 46 16.01 0.63 -17.14
N GLN A 47 17.24 1.14 -17.02
CA GLN A 47 18.18 0.70 -15.98
C GLN A 47 17.63 0.92 -14.58
N SER A 48 17.24 2.16 -14.25
CA SER A 48 16.70 2.49 -12.93
C SER A 48 15.39 1.76 -12.63
N CYS A 49 14.53 1.54 -13.63
CA CYS A 49 13.33 0.72 -13.43
C CYS A 49 13.68 -0.73 -13.07
N LEU A 50 14.63 -1.36 -13.77
CA LEU A 50 15.10 -2.72 -13.48
C LEU A 50 15.81 -2.82 -12.13
N GLU A 51 16.58 -1.80 -11.76
CA GLU A 51 17.21 -1.73 -10.43
C GLU A 51 16.17 -1.75 -9.30
N HIS A 52 15.10 -0.96 -9.41
CA HIS A 52 14.03 -0.97 -8.43
C HIS A 52 13.27 -2.30 -8.38
N LEU A 53 13.11 -2.98 -9.52
CA LEU A 53 12.54 -4.34 -9.55
C LEU A 53 13.44 -5.35 -8.85
N HIS A 54 14.76 -5.26 -9.03
CA HIS A 54 15.72 -6.10 -8.34
C HIS A 54 15.72 -5.84 -6.83
N GLN A 55 15.73 -4.57 -6.41
CA GLN A 55 15.62 -4.18 -4.99
C GLN A 55 14.33 -4.71 -4.36
N ALA A 56 13.21 -4.66 -5.08
CA ALA A 56 11.93 -5.25 -4.68
C ALA A 56 11.93 -6.79 -4.67
N GLY A 57 13.02 -7.43 -5.10
CA GLY A 57 13.17 -8.89 -5.19
C GLY A 57 12.41 -9.51 -6.37
N LEU A 58 11.93 -8.74 -7.34
CA LEU A 58 11.16 -9.27 -8.47
C LEU A 58 12.05 -9.84 -9.58
N ILE A 59 13.22 -9.26 -9.81
CA ILE A 59 14.20 -9.79 -10.77
C ILE A 59 15.08 -10.83 -10.07
N PRO A 60 15.16 -12.07 -10.59
CA PRO A 60 16.06 -13.10 -10.08
C PRO A 60 17.53 -12.62 -10.09
N PRO A 61 18.36 -13.00 -9.09
CA PRO A 61 19.77 -12.61 -9.04
C PRO A 61 20.54 -12.89 -10.34
N GLU A 62 20.31 -14.04 -10.96
CA GLU A 62 20.95 -14.45 -12.20
C GLU A 62 20.64 -13.50 -13.38
N GLU A 63 19.41 -12.98 -13.48
CA GLU A 63 19.06 -11.97 -14.49
C GLU A 63 19.75 -10.65 -14.16
N TRP A 64 19.77 -10.25 -12.89
CA TRP A 64 20.35 -8.99 -12.46
C TRP A 64 21.87 -8.93 -12.66
N ASP A 65 22.59 -10.03 -12.42
CA ASP A 65 24.03 -10.12 -12.65
C ASP A 65 24.37 -9.82 -14.12
N VAL A 66 23.54 -10.26 -15.06
CA VAL A 66 23.71 -9.92 -16.48
C VAL A 66 23.31 -8.47 -16.77
N ILE A 67 22.17 -8.01 -16.24
CA ILE A 67 21.66 -6.64 -16.45
C ILE A 67 22.64 -5.57 -15.94
N SER A 68 23.31 -5.83 -14.82
CA SER A 68 24.23 -4.87 -14.20
C SER A 68 25.58 -4.75 -14.92
N GLN A 69 25.96 -5.72 -15.75
CA GLN A 69 27.27 -5.79 -16.39
C GLN A 69 27.24 -5.52 -17.91
N VAL A 70 26.10 -5.71 -18.56
CA VAL A 70 26.00 -5.73 -20.02
C VAL A 70 25.31 -4.47 -20.54
N PRO A 71 25.85 -3.80 -21.59
CA PRO A 71 25.21 -2.63 -22.17
C PRO A 71 23.82 -2.97 -22.75
N PRO A 72 22.84 -2.03 -22.72
CA PRO A 72 21.48 -2.30 -23.18
C PRO A 72 21.33 -2.84 -24.60
N SER A 73 22.28 -2.56 -25.50
CA SER A 73 22.32 -3.03 -26.89
C SER A 73 22.61 -4.53 -27.01
N GLU A 74 23.34 -5.11 -26.06
CA GLU A 74 23.80 -6.51 -26.07
C GLU A 74 23.05 -7.39 -25.06
N LEU A 75 22.26 -6.75 -24.19
CA LEU A 75 21.62 -7.38 -23.05
C LEU A 75 20.74 -8.58 -23.43
N TRP A 76 20.00 -8.50 -24.54
CA TRP A 76 19.07 -9.56 -24.94
C TRP A 76 19.77 -10.85 -25.36
N GLU A 77 20.76 -10.70 -26.25
CA GLU A 77 21.52 -11.86 -26.74
C GLU A 77 22.39 -12.45 -25.63
N THR A 78 22.93 -11.62 -24.73
CA THR A 78 23.69 -12.11 -23.58
C THR A 78 22.82 -12.86 -22.57
N MET A 79 21.61 -12.37 -22.27
CA MET A 79 20.70 -13.06 -21.35
C MET A 79 20.29 -14.43 -21.90
N LYS A 80 19.90 -14.52 -23.18
CA LYS A 80 19.58 -15.80 -23.84
C LYS A 80 20.71 -16.82 -23.76
N GLN A 81 21.96 -16.36 -23.90
CA GLN A 81 23.14 -17.23 -23.91
C GLN A 81 23.49 -17.72 -22.50
N ARG A 82 23.34 -16.86 -21.48
CA ARG A 82 23.81 -17.13 -20.12
C ARG A 82 22.75 -17.73 -19.20
N ILE A 83 21.48 -17.43 -19.46
CA ILE A 83 20.37 -17.80 -18.58
C ILE A 83 19.40 -18.63 -19.41
N PRO A 84 19.35 -19.96 -19.21
CA PRO A 84 18.32 -20.77 -19.82
C PRO A 84 16.95 -20.22 -19.44
N LEU A 85 16.01 -20.20 -20.39
CA LEU A 85 14.61 -19.93 -20.10
C LEU A 85 14.01 -21.12 -19.35
N SER A 86 14.31 -21.24 -18.06
CA SER A 86 13.67 -22.19 -17.16
C SER A 86 12.29 -21.67 -16.80
N CYS A 87 11.23 -22.28 -17.34
CA CYS A 87 9.88 -22.13 -16.81
C CYS A 87 9.71 -23.19 -15.70
N PRO A 88 9.70 -22.82 -14.40
CA PRO A 88 9.54 -23.84 -13.35
C PRO A 88 8.12 -24.36 -13.26
N ASN A 89 7.13 -23.61 -13.77
CA ASN A 89 5.72 -23.98 -13.71
C ASN A 89 5.00 -23.36 -14.91
N GLU A 90 4.52 -24.17 -15.85
CA GLU A 90 3.19 -23.96 -16.42
C GLU A 90 2.75 -25.14 -17.29
N GLU A 91 1.47 -25.44 -17.14
CA GLU A 91 0.65 -26.25 -18.04
C GLU A 91 0.67 -25.69 -19.49
N PRO A 92 0.28 -26.51 -20.49
CA PRO A 92 0.66 -26.35 -21.89
C PRO A 92 -0.13 -25.26 -22.69
N ASP A 93 -0.43 -24.08 -22.13
CA ASP A 93 -1.00 -22.99 -22.95
C ASP A 93 0.10 -22.23 -23.72
N ASP A 94 0.64 -22.96 -24.70
CA ASP A 94 1.92 -22.86 -25.41
C ASP A 94 1.99 -21.75 -26.49
N ARG A 95 1.42 -20.56 -26.25
CA ARG A 95 1.36 -19.49 -27.30
C ARG A 95 2.11 -18.21 -27.01
N ARG A 96 2.72 -18.05 -25.84
CA ARG A 96 3.51 -16.84 -25.52
C ARG A 96 5.00 -17.12 -25.74
N PRO A 97 5.73 -16.23 -26.45
CA PRO A 97 7.19 -16.28 -26.46
C PRO A 97 7.70 -16.27 -25.02
N LYS A 98 8.51 -17.26 -24.66
CA LYS A 98 9.20 -17.31 -23.37
C LYS A 98 10.24 -16.17 -23.36
N GLU A 99 9.94 -15.10 -22.65
CA GLU A 99 10.88 -13.98 -22.44
C GLU A 99 11.38 -14.02 -20.99
N HIS A 100 12.59 -13.50 -20.75
CA HIS A 100 13.07 -13.23 -19.40
C HIS A 100 12.16 -12.23 -18.69
N TYR A 101 12.03 -12.36 -17.37
CA TYR A 101 11.09 -11.57 -16.59
C TYR A 101 11.36 -10.06 -16.74
N SER A 102 12.64 -9.67 -16.66
CA SER A 102 13.08 -8.28 -16.82
C SER A 102 12.72 -7.68 -18.18
N PHE A 103 12.79 -8.47 -19.25
CA PHE A 103 12.46 -8.06 -20.61
C PHE A 103 10.95 -7.89 -20.80
N GLU A 104 10.18 -8.90 -20.39
CA GLU A 104 8.73 -8.84 -20.48
C GLU A 104 8.19 -7.65 -19.65
N PHE A 105 8.70 -7.48 -18.43
CA PHE A 105 8.29 -6.40 -17.56
C PHE A 105 8.57 -5.04 -18.20
N TRP A 106 9.80 -4.81 -18.69
CA TRP A 106 10.17 -3.54 -19.34
C TRP A 106 9.30 -3.26 -20.58
N ASN A 107 9.05 -4.28 -21.41
CA ASN A 107 8.24 -4.14 -22.60
C ASN A 107 6.80 -3.70 -22.29
N LYS A 108 6.24 -4.16 -21.17
CA LYS A 108 4.92 -3.75 -20.69
C LYS A 108 4.98 -2.38 -20.00
N SER A 109 5.93 -2.18 -19.09
CA SER A 109 6.02 -1.01 -18.22
C SER A 109 6.42 0.27 -18.94
N LYS A 110 7.21 0.20 -20.02
CA LYS A 110 7.63 1.38 -20.80
C LYS A 110 6.43 2.19 -21.34
N THR A 111 5.30 1.52 -21.56
CA THR A 111 4.07 2.15 -22.04
C THR A 111 3.18 2.71 -20.91
N VAL A 112 3.44 2.38 -19.64
CA VAL A 112 2.65 2.89 -18.50
C VAL A 112 2.81 4.40 -18.45
N ASN A 113 1.73 5.16 -18.63
CA ASN A 113 1.79 6.62 -18.66
C ASN A 113 1.59 7.21 -17.24
N ARG A 114 0.38 7.68 -16.92
CA ARG A 114 0.04 8.27 -15.61
C ARG A 114 0.14 7.29 -14.43
N GLY A 115 0.20 5.99 -14.69
CA GLY A 115 0.31 4.96 -13.65
C GLY A 115 1.69 4.77 -13.04
N ARG A 116 2.72 5.52 -13.46
CA ARG A 116 4.09 5.34 -12.94
C ARG A 116 4.22 5.64 -11.44
N SER A 117 3.45 6.59 -10.91
CA SER A 117 3.42 6.84 -9.46
C SER A 117 2.83 5.65 -8.69
N VAL A 118 1.80 5.01 -9.23
CA VAL A 118 1.22 3.78 -8.67
C VAL A 118 2.23 2.63 -8.71
N LEU A 119 3.02 2.51 -9.79
CA LEU A 119 4.10 1.52 -9.84
C LEU A 119 5.20 1.81 -8.83
N GLY A 120 5.60 3.08 -8.67
CA GLY A 120 6.58 3.49 -7.66
C GLY A 120 6.11 3.16 -6.25
N CYS A 121 4.85 3.46 -5.94
CA CYS A 121 4.23 3.08 -4.67
C CYS A 121 4.26 1.55 -4.47
N LEU A 122 3.81 0.76 -5.46
CA LEU A 122 3.82 -0.70 -5.39
C LEU A 122 5.23 -1.26 -5.13
N LEU A 123 6.23 -0.81 -5.90
CA LEU A 123 7.62 -1.26 -5.75
C LEU A 123 8.22 -0.83 -4.40
N ALA A 124 7.89 0.38 -3.91
CA ALA A 124 8.36 0.86 -2.61
C ALA A 124 7.80 -0.01 -1.47
N HIS A 125 6.53 -0.42 -1.55
CA HIS A 125 5.98 -1.38 -0.60
C HIS A 125 6.66 -2.74 -0.68
N LEU A 126 7.00 -3.26 -1.87
CA LEU A 126 7.71 -4.54 -1.98
C LEU A 126 9.12 -4.50 -1.37
N VAL A 127 9.86 -3.41 -1.60
CA VAL A 127 11.16 -3.16 -0.94
C VAL A 127 11.00 -3.11 0.57
N ALA A 128 10.01 -2.33 1.04
CA ALA A 128 9.73 -2.19 2.46
C ALA A 128 9.29 -3.52 3.09
N MET A 129 8.43 -4.30 2.44
CA MET A 129 8.00 -5.62 2.92
C MET A 129 9.17 -6.59 3.05
N LYS A 130 10.12 -6.59 2.11
CA LYS A 130 11.34 -7.40 2.21
C LYS A 130 12.12 -7.06 3.48
N GLN A 131 12.41 -5.77 3.68
CA GLN A 131 13.09 -5.29 4.89
C GLN A 131 12.25 -5.56 6.16
N PHE A 132 10.92 -5.48 6.06
CA PHE A 132 9.99 -5.69 7.16
C PHE A 132 10.10 -7.10 7.72
N VAL A 133 10.03 -8.11 6.84
CA VAL A 133 10.06 -9.52 7.26
C VAL A 133 11.46 -9.99 7.67
N GLU A 134 12.52 -9.35 7.16
CA GLU A 134 13.91 -9.58 7.59
C GLU A 134 14.24 -8.89 8.91
N GLY A 135 13.52 -7.82 9.26
CA GLY A 135 13.90 -6.87 10.30
C GLY A 135 13.09 -6.91 11.60
N ASP A 136 12.15 -7.85 11.77
CA ASP A 136 11.28 -8.00 12.96
C ASP A 136 10.57 -6.70 13.38
N PHE A 137 9.89 -6.07 12.41
CA PHE A 137 9.10 -4.86 12.61
C PHE A 137 7.66 -5.17 13.04
N ASP A 138 7.03 -4.26 13.78
CA ASP A 138 5.65 -4.39 14.25
C ASP A 138 4.63 -3.81 13.28
N VAL A 139 5.00 -2.73 12.59
CA VAL A 139 4.12 -2.02 11.65
C VAL A 139 4.91 -1.33 10.53
N LEU A 140 4.40 -1.45 9.31
CA LEU A 140 4.86 -0.74 8.13
C LEU A 140 3.90 0.41 7.84
N LEU A 141 4.41 1.63 7.69
CA LEU A 141 3.63 2.87 7.46
C LEU A 141 4.01 3.60 6.17
N GLU A 142 3.05 4.29 5.57
CA GLU A 142 3.31 5.39 4.61
C GLU A 142 3.56 6.72 5.34
N ASP A 143 4.29 7.64 4.68
CA ASP A 143 4.62 8.96 5.25
C ASP A 143 3.48 9.98 5.31
N ASN A 144 2.26 9.59 4.92
CA ASN A 144 1.06 10.42 4.92
C ASN A 144 0.01 9.96 5.94
N VAL A 145 0.47 9.28 6.98
CA VAL A 145 -0.35 8.67 8.02
C VAL A 145 -0.19 9.42 9.33
N ARG A 146 -1.28 9.53 10.08
CA ARG A 146 -1.33 10.00 11.47
C ARG A 146 -1.95 8.90 12.33
N TRP A 147 -1.65 8.91 13.62
CA TRP A 147 -2.11 7.88 14.55
C TRP A 147 -2.83 8.50 15.74
N THR A 148 -3.67 7.71 16.37
CA THR A 148 -4.37 8.10 17.59
C THR A 148 -3.38 8.22 18.75
N LYS A 149 -3.70 9.06 19.73
CA LYS A 149 -2.84 9.26 20.92
C LYS A 149 -2.59 7.97 21.72
N ASP A 150 -3.49 7.00 21.64
CA ASP A 150 -3.40 5.68 22.29
C ASP A 150 -2.81 4.59 21.36
N ALA A 151 -2.35 4.94 20.15
CA ALA A 151 -1.93 3.95 19.16
C ALA A 151 -0.77 3.08 19.62
N VAL A 152 0.18 3.62 20.39
CA VAL A 152 1.31 2.85 20.95
C VAL A 152 0.82 1.77 21.89
N ASP A 153 -0.06 2.13 22.82
CA ASP A 153 -0.59 1.20 23.83
C ASP A 153 -1.40 0.09 23.17
N ARG A 154 -2.26 0.46 22.22
CA ARG A 154 -3.08 -0.49 21.47
C ARG A 154 -2.25 -1.36 20.53
N LEU A 155 -1.22 -0.83 19.87
CA LEU A 155 -0.28 -1.65 19.11
C LEU A 155 0.48 -2.60 20.02
N ALA A 156 0.94 -2.16 21.18
CA ALA A 156 1.63 -3.03 22.13
C ALA A 156 0.72 -4.20 22.57
N GLU A 157 -0.54 -3.93 22.87
CA GLU A 157 -1.54 -4.95 23.19
C GLU A 157 -1.74 -5.93 22.02
N LEU A 158 -1.99 -5.43 20.81
CA LEU A 158 -2.13 -6.25 19.61
C LEU A 158 -0.86 -7.05 19.30
N CYS A 159 0.32 -6.46 19.58
CA CYS A 159 1.63 -7.04 19.34
C CYS A 159 1.98 -8.16 20.33
N GLN A 160 1.52 -8.05 21.58
CA GLN A 160 1.89 -8.93 22.68
C GLN A 160 0.84 -10.00 22.99
N SER A 161 -0.44 -9.75 22.70
CA SER A 161 -1.51 -10.72 22.93
C SER A 161 -1.33 -11.96 22.03
N GLU A 162 -1.20 -13.14 22.65
CA GLU A 162 -1.10 -14.42 21.94
C GLU A 162 -2.36 -14.73 21.13
N ASP A 163 -3.54 -14.36 21.65
CA ASP A 163 -4.81 -14.49 20.93
C ASP A 163 -4.80 -13.65 19.66
N VAL A 164 -4.33 -12.39 19.77
CA VAL A 164 -4.24 -11.50 18.60
C VAL A 164 -3.17 -11.99 17.63
N LYS A 165 -2.02 -12.50 18.10
CA LYS A 165 -0.99 -13.11 17.24
C LYS A 165 -1.56 -14.24 16.39
N ALA A 166 -2.32 -15.14 17.02
CA ALA A 166 -3.01 -16.22 16.32
C ALA A 166 -4.05 -15.69 15.31
N GLN A 167 -4.62 -14.52 15.59
CA GLN A 167 -5.62 -13.85 14.77
C GLN A 167 -5.07 -12.85 13.76
N ARG A 168 -3.75 -12.63 13.60
CA ARG A 168 -3.26 -11.62 12.62
C ARG A 168 -3.44 -12.06 11.16
N GLY A 169 -3.60 -13.36 10.93
CA GLY A 169 -3.51 -13.93 9.60
C GLY A 169 -2.12 -13.73 9.00
N ASN A 170 -2.05 -13.54 7.68
CA ASN A 170 -0.79 -13.33 6.96
C ASN A 170 -0.55 -11.86 6.60
N LEU A 171 -1.59 -11.03 6.69
CA LEU A 171 -1.57 -9.59 6.47
C LEU A 171 -2.65 -8.94 7.34
N LEU A 172 -2.24 -8.04 8.24
CA LEU A 172 -3.13 -7.32 9.15
C LEU A 172 -3.04 -5.83 8.89
N TYR A 173 -4.16 -5.20 8.57
CA TYR A 173 -4.25 -3.75 8.44
C TYR A 173 -4.54 -3.10 9.79
N TYR A 174 -3.64 -2.20 10.21
CA TYR A 174 -3.87 -1.29 11.33
C TYR A 174 -4.48 0.05 10.88
N GLY A 175 -4.33 0.38 9.60
CA GLY A 175 -4.94 1.53 8.93
C GLY A 175 -5.34 1.16 7.51
N TRP A 176 -6.60 1.40 7.21
CA TRP A 176 -7.26 1.07 5.93
C TRP A 176 -8.17 2.23 5.54
N LEU A 177 -8.67 2.35 4.30
CA LEU A 177 -9.70 3.34 3.95
C LEU A 177 -10.71 2.73 3.00
N GLY A 178 -11.74 3.48 2.66
CA GLY A 178 -12.79 3.09 1.72
C GLY A 178 -13.45 4.33 1.14
N SER A 179 -14.36 4.13 0.19
CA SER A 179 -15.26 5.21 -0.20
C SER A 179 -16.19 5.46 0.98
N LYS A 180 -16.72 6.68 1.12
CA LYS A 180 -17.72 6.99 2.15
C LYS A 180 -18.81 5.92 2.28
N VAL A 181 -19.42 5.54 1.15
CA VAL A 181 -20.48 4.52 1.10
C VAL A 181 -20.00 3.14 1.58
N ASN A 182 -18.80 2.72 1.16
CA ASN A 182 -18.26 1.43 1.60
C ASN A 182 -17.89 1.44 3.09
N LEU A 183 -17.40 2.56 3.61
CA LEU A 183 -17.09 2.72 5.03
C LEU A 183 -18.37 2.70 5.88
N GLU A 184 -19.40 3.44 5.48
CA GLU A 184 -20.70 3.44 6.14
C GLU A 184 -21.27 2.01 6.20
N TRP A 185 -21.25 1.28 5.08
CA TRP A 185 -21.66 -0.13 5.05
C TRP A 185 -20.82 -1.00 6.00
N LEU A 186 -19.49 -0.85 5.95
CA LEU A 186 -18.57 -1.65 6.75
C LEU A 186 -18.83 -1.47 8.25
N PHE A 187 -18.96 -0.22 8.71
CA PHE A 187 -19.25 0.02 10.13
C PHE A 187 -20.63 -0.49 10.52
N GLN A 188 -21.66 -0.27 9.69
CA GLN A 188 -23.04 -0.67 10.01
C GLN A 188 -23.26 -2.18 10.02
N HIS A 189 -22.61 -2.92 9.12
CA HIS A 189 -22.96 -4.32 8.86
C HIS A 189 -21.83 -5.31 9.09
N PHE A 190 -20.58 -4.87 9.03
CA PHE A 190 -19.42 -5.77 9.11
C PHE A 190 -18.72 -5.68 10.47
N ILE A 191 -18.43 -4.46 10.94
CA ILE A 191 -17.70 -4.24 12.20
C ILE A 191 -18.63 -4.29 13.41
N THR A 192 -19.80 -3.61 13.38
CA THR A 192 -20.71 -3.54 14.55
C THR A 192 -21.22 -4.92 15.00
N ASN A 193 -21.19 -5.91 14.10
CA ASN A 193 -21.63 -7.28 14.40
C ASN A 193 -20.51 -8.18 14.97
N SER A 194 -19.33 -7.63 15.27
CA SER A 194 -18.20 -8.36 15.80
C SER A 194 -17.71 -7.76 17.12
N ASP A 195 -17.54 -8.62 18.12
CA ASP A 195 -16.85 -8.29 19.37
C ASP A 195 -15.32 -8.46 19.25
N GLU A 196 -14.81 -8.90 18.08
CA GLU A 196 -13.40 -9.17 17.86
C GLU A 196 -12.62 -7.87 17.59
N ALA A 197 -11.39 -7.80 18.11
CA ALA A 197 -10.49 -6.68 17.82
C ALA A 197 -10.00 -6.68 16.36
N VAL A 198 -10.02 -7.85 15.72
CA VAL A 198 -9.56 -8.10 14.36
C VAL A 198 -10.60 -8.93 13.64
N VAL A 199 -10.97 -8.54 12.42
CA VAL A 199 -11.93 -9.27 11.58
C VAL A 199 -11.35 -9.58 10.21
N PRO A 200 -11.90 -10.58 9.49
CA PRO A 200 -11.51 -10.86 8.10
C PRO A 200 -11.61 -9.63 7.20
N PHE A 201 -10.78 -9.57 6.16
CA PHE A 201 -10.84 -8.49 5.18
C PHE A 201 -12.15 -8.56 4.38
N PRO A 202 -12.93 -7.47 4.31
CA PRO A 202 -14.21 -7.46 3.62
C PRO A 202 -14.04 -7.67 2.12
N THR A 203 -14.93 -8.47 1.53
CA THR A 203 -14.93 -8.78 0.09
C THR A 203 -16.16 -8.20 -0.60
N THR A 204 -16.11 -8.13 -1.94
CA THR A 204 -17.29 -7.75 -2.73
C THR A 204 -18.47 -8.70 -2.51
N GLN A 205 -18.20 -9.99 -2.24
CA GLN A 205 -19.26 -10.96 -1.94
C GLN A 205 -19.97 -10.63 -0.62
N ASP A 206 -19.27 -10.09 0.37
CA ASP A 206 -19.87 -9.70 1.65
C ASP A 206 -20.84 -8.52 1.47
N ILE A 207 -20.46 -7.57 0.61
CA ILE A 207 -21.35 -6.48 0.21
C ILE A 207 -22.59 -7.03 -0.51
N GLU A 208 -22.39 -7.89 -1.51
CA GLU A 208 -23.48 -8.48 -2.31
C GLU A 208 -24.47 -9.28 -1.46
N ARG A 209 -23.98 -10.03 -0.48
CA ARG A 209 -24.83 -10.80 0.48
C ARG A 209 -25.69 -9.89 1.35
N THR A 210 -25.19 -8.71 1.72
CA THR A 210 -25.86 -7.81 2.66
C THR A 210 -26.87 -6.90 1.98
N VAL A 211 -26.53 -6.36 0.79
CA VAL A 211 -27.32 -5.33 0.11
C VAL A 211 -28.34 -5.93 -0.88
N GLY A 212 -28.16 -7.20 -1.26
CA GLY A 212 -28.99 -7.86 -2.28
C GLY A 212 -28.63 -7.41 -3.70
N LEU A 213 -28.72 -8.33 -4.68
CA LEU A 213 -28.20 -8.13 -6.05
C LEU A 213 -29.02 -7.15 -6.92
N ASN A 214 -30.17 -6.66 -6.47
CA ASN A 214 -31.19 -6.06 -7.35
C ASN A 214 -31.30 -4.54 -7.28
N ASN A 215 -30.38 -3.85 -6.62
CA ASN A 215 -30.54 -2.43 -6.34
C ASN A 215 -29.56 -1.62 -7.21
N SER A 216 -30.10 -0.87 -8.18
CA SER A 216 -29.34 -0.17 -9.22
C SER A 216 -28.99 1.28 -8.86
N ASP A 217 -29.20 1.72 -7.61
CA ASP A 217 -28.88 3.09 -7.23
C ASP A 217 -27.38 3.32 -7.16
N LYS A 218 -26.94 4.46 -7.70
CA LYS A 218 -25.53 4.89 -7.71
C LYS A 218 -24.94 5.13 -6.31
N GLN A 219 -25.75 5.00 -5.25
CA GLN A 219 -25.37 5.12 -3.86
C GLN A 219 -25.07 3.77 -3.19
N HIS A 220 -25.06 2.65 -3.92
CA HIS A 220 -24.74 1.36 -3.32
C HIS A 220 -23.24 1.16 -3.09
N PRO A 221 -22.86 0.52 -1.97
CA PRO A 221 -21.49 0.08 -1.77
C PRO A 221 -21.12 -0.89 -2.91
N GLY A 222 -19.88 -0.79 -3.38
CA GLY A 222 -19.47 -1.54 -4.56
C GLY A 222 -17.98 -1.41 -4.87
N GLY A 223 -17.54 -2.19 -5.86
CA GLY A 223 -16.13 -2.26 -6.22
C GLY A 223 -15.29 -2.91 -5.13
N THR A 224 -14.14 -2.30 -4.82
CA THR A 224 -13.25 -2.78 -3.75
C THR A 224 -13.71 -2.18 -2.43
N PRO A 225 -14.14 -3.00 -1.43
CA PRO A 225 -14.71 -2.49 -0.17
C PRO A 225 -13.76 -1.49 0.52
N LEU A 226 -12.50 -1.91 0.65
CA LEU A 226 -11.42 -1.10 1.18
C LEU A 226 -10.38 -0.78 0.10
N TRP A 227 -9.79 0.40 0.19
CA TRP A 227 -8.66 0.85 -0.61
C TRP A 227 -7.75 1.74 0.25
N GLY A 228 -6.48 1.89 -0.14
CA GLY A 228 -5.48 2.60 0.67
C GLY A 228 -4.95 1.76 1.84
N MET A 229 -3.88 1.00 1.58
CA MET A 229 -3.11 0.26 2.57
C MET A 229 -1.94 1.11 3.08
N TYR A 230 -2.15 1.89 4.14
CA TYR A 230 -1.12 2.83 4.59
C TYR A 230 -0.52 2.48 5.96
N ALA A 231 -1.10 1.50 6.67
CA ALA A 231 -0.51 0.96 7.89
C ALA A 231 -0.84 -0.54 8.07
N TYR A 232 0.16 -1.41 8.09
CA TYR A 232 -0.07 -2.85 8.18
C TYR A 232 1.12 -3.65 8.73
N TRP A 233 0.84 -4.88 9.14
CA TRP A 233 1.82 -5.93 9.42
C TRP A 233 1.70 -7.04 8.37
N ILE A 234 2.81 -7.66 7.99
CA ILE A 234 2.83 -8.80 7.07
C ILE A 234 3.74 -9.91 7.58
N SER A 235 3.28 -11.15 7.44
CA SER A 235 4.08 -12.36 7.75
C SER A 235 5.11 -12.66 6.66
N GLN A 236 6.19 -13.37 7.01
CA GLN A 236 7.15 -13.93 6.04
C GLN A 236 6.43 -14.74 4.95
N GLN A 237 5.54 -15.66 5.35
CA GLN A 237 4.75 -16.48 4.43
C GLN A 237 3.88 -15.63 3.49
N GLY A 238 3.29 -14.56 4.01
CA GLY A 238 2.48 -13.63 3.22
C GLY A 238 3.33 -12.89 2.18
N TYR A 239 4.50 -12.39 2.57
CA TYR A 239 5.45 -11.78 1.64
C TYR A 239 5.87 -12.77 0.54
N GLU A 240 6.25 -13.99 0.90
CA GLU A 240 6.66 -15.03 -0.05
C GLU A 240 5.56 -15.37 -1.06
N ALA A 241 4.31 -15.53 -0.60
CA ALA A 241 3.17 -15.78 -1.48
C ALA A 241 2.91 -14.61 -2.46
N ILE A 242 3.03 -13.36 -1.99
CA ILE A 242 2.96 -12.19 -2.87
C ILE A 242 4.06 -12.27 -3.93
N MET A 243 5.31 -12.52 -3.52
CA MET A 243 6.45 -12.58 -4.44
C MET A 243 6.32 -13.74 -5.45
N GLU A 244 5.81 -14.89 -5.02
CA GLU A 244 5.56 -16.04 -5.90
C GLU A 244 4.58 -15.67 -7.03
N VAL A 245 3.46 -15.03 -6.71
CA VAL A 245 2.49 -14.57 -7.71
C VAL A 245 3.11 -13.54 -8.65
N LEU A 246 3.80 -12.53 -8.10
CA LEU A 246 4.31 -11.43 -8.90
C LEU A 246 5.49 -11.80 -9.80
N ARG A 247 6.35 -12.74 -9.37
CA ARG A 247 7.47 -13.26 -10.17
C ARG A 247 7.00 -14.17 -11.31
N ARG A 248 5.85 -14.84 -11.16
CA ARG A 248 5.28 -15.72 -12.19
C ARG A 248 4.45 -14.98 -13.22
N ASP A 249 3.70 -13.96 -12.79
CA ASP A 249 2.75 -13.28 -13.67
C ASP A 249 2.86 -11.75 -13.55
N ILE A 250 3.55 -11.13 -14.52
CA ILE A 250 3.59 -9.67 -14.65
C ILE A 250 2.18 -9.09 -14.84
N GLY A 251 1.25 -9.86 -15.40
CA GLY A 251 -0.17 -9.54 -15.51
C GLY A 251 -0.85 -9.26 -14.18
N SER A 252 -0.31 -9.77 -13.08
CA SER A 252 -0.77 -9.50 -11.72
C SER A 252 -0.48 -8.07 -11.28
N MET A 253 0.55 -7.40 -11.84
CA MET A 253 0.85 -5.98 -11.60
C MET A 253 0.43 -5.06 -12.75
N LEU A 254 0.69 -5.47 -13.99
CA LEU A 254 0.50 -4.66 -15.20
C LEU A 254 -0.54 -5.30 -16.09
N TRP A 255 -1.61 -4.57 -16.40
CA TRP A 255 -2.68 -5.07 -17.25
C TRP A 255 -2.99 -4.12 -18.40
N LYS A 256 -3.50 -4.67 -19.50
CA LYS A 256 -3.90 -3.90 -20.68
C LYS A 256 -5.16 -4.50 -21.26
N GLY A 257 -6.28 -3.78 -21.13
CA GLY A 257 -7.53 -4.16 -21.77
C GLY A 257 -7.43 -4.09 -23.30
N LYS A 258 -8.30 -4.83 -24.01
CA LYS A 258 -8.27 -4.98 -25.48
C LYS A 258 -8.22 -3.66 -26.27
N ARG A 259 -8.85 -2.61 -25.75
CA ARG A 259 -8.94 -1.27 -26.38
C ARG A 259 -7.98 -0.24 -25.77
N MET A 260 -7.17 -0.62 -24.77
CA MET A 260 -6.25 0.31 -24.13
C MET A 260 -4.99 0.47 -24.97
N ARG A 261 -4.52 1.71 -25.12
CA ARG A 261 -3.25 1.98 -25.82
C ARG A 261 -2.04 1.61 -24.97
N TYR A 262 -2.16 1.80 -23.66
CA TYR A 262 -1.08 1.70 -22.68
C TYR A 262 -1.41 0.63 -21.62
N TYR A 263 -0.39 0.07 -20.98
CA TYR A 263 -0.58 -0.72 -19.78
C TYR A 263 -0.98 0.18 -18.59
N SER A 264 -1.80 -0.36 -17.70
CA SER A 264 -2.16 0.21 -16.42
C SER A 264 -1.59 -0.64 -15.28
N VAL A 265 -1.24 0.03 -14.20
CA VAL A 265 -0.70 -0.59 -12.99
C VAL A 265 -1.85 -0.89 -12.05
N LYS A 266 -1.86 -2.08 -11.44
CA LYS A 266 -2.77 -2.40 -10.34
C LYS A 266 -2.15 -1.87 -9.03
N PRO A 267 -2.92 -1.11 -8.23
CA PRO A 267 -2.42 -0.56 -6.98
C PRO A 267 -2.15 -1.68 -5.94
N ALA A 268 -1.25 -1.38 -5.00
CA ALA A 268 -0.82 -2.30 -3.93
C ALA A 268 -1.99 -2.89 -3.14
N ASP A 269 -2.96 -2.05 -2.80
CA ASP A 269 -4.21 -2.40 -2.10
C ASP A 269 -5.10 -3.41 -2.83
N LYS A 270 -4.86 -3.64 -4.12
CA LYS A 270 -5.52 -4.72 -4.88
C LYS A 270 -4.60 -5.89 -5.11
N VAL A 271 -3.30 -5.65 -5.31
CA VAL A 271 -2.33 -6.69 -5.61
C VAL A 271 -2.14 -7.61 -4.41
N PHE A 272 -1.83 -7.04 -3.24
CA PHE A 272 -1.44 -7.82 -2.07
C PHE A 272 -2.54 -8.72 -1.52
N PRO A 273 -3.76 -8.22 -1.19
CA PRO A 273 -4.80 -9.10 -0.67
C PRO A 273 -5.20 -10.19 -1.67
N ARG A 274 -5.23 -9.88 -2.98
CA ARG A 274 -5.57 -10.88 -4.01
C ARG A 274 -4.50 -11.95 -4.16
N SER A 275 -3.22 -11.59 -4.06
CA SER A 275 -2.14 -12.58 -4.08
C SER A 275 -2.24 -13.53 -2.89
N LEU A 276 -2.51 -13.02 -1.69
CA LEU A 276 -2.68 -13.85 -0.51
C LEU A 276 -3.90 -14.77 -0.61
N GLN A 277 -5.04 -14.24 -1.07
CA GLN A 277 -6.26 -15.02 -1.29
C GLN A 277 -6.06 -16.16 -2.30
N LYS A 278 -5.25 -15.96 -3.36
CA LYS A 278 -4.89 -17.05 -4.29
C LYS A 278 -4.17 -18.22 -3.63
N HIS A 279 -3.49 -17.96 -2.52
CA HIS A 279 -2.78 -18.97 -1.72
C HIS A 279 -3.58 -19.43 -0.50
N ASN A 280 -4.88 -19.08 -0.40
CA ASN A 280 -5.73 -19.32 0.78
C ASN A 280 -5.11 -18.77 2.08
N LEU A 281 -4.33 -17.69 1.98
CA LEU A 281 -3.76 -17.00 3.12
C LEU A 281 -4.70 -15.91 3.62
N ASP A 282 -4.70 -15.72 4.92
CA ASP A 282 -5.69 -14.89 5.60
C ASP A 282 -5.28 -13.42 5.58
N VAL A 283 -6.25 -12.55 5.32
CA VAL A 283 -6.08 -11.09 5.29
C VAL A 283 -7.12 -10.51 6.23
N ARG A 284 -6.67 -9.64 7.13
CA ARG A 284 -7.50 -9.13 8.22
C ARG A 284 -7.34 -7.64 8.43
N ILE A 285 -8.32 -7.05 9.10
CA ILE A 285 -8.32 -5.64 9.48
C ILE A 285 -8.58 -5.52 10.98
N VAL A 286 -8.02 -4.50 11.63
CA VAL A 286 -8.50 -4.11 12.96
C VAL A 286 -9.88 -3.46 12.84
N THR A 287 -10.79 -3.77 13.78
CA THR A 287 -12.14 -3.18 13.83
C THR A 287 -12.12 -1.70 14.19
N ARG A 288 -11.09 -1.28 14.93
CA ARG A 288 -10.83 0.12 15.30
C ARG A 288 -9.42 0.51 14.81
N PRO A 289 -9.31 1.13 13.61
CA PRO A 289 -8.07 1.65 13.06
C PRO A 289 -7.28 2.48 14.08
N LEU A 290 -5.96 2.31 14.04
CA LEU A 290 -5.00 3.08 14.85
C LEU A 290 -4.36 4.20 14.05
N PHE A 291 -4.37 4.02 12.73
CA PHE A 291 -3.72 4.86 11.76
C PHE A 291 -4.75 5.37 10.78
N PHE A 292 -4.62 6.63 10.41
CA PHE A 292 -5.54 7.37 9.55
C PHE A 292 -4.74 8.17 8.52
N ARG A 293 -5.33 8.46 7.37
CA ARG A 293 -4.70 9.39 6.42
C ARG A 293 -4.69 10.78 7.02
N ALA A 294 -3.54 11.45 6.93
CA ALA A 294 -3.40 12.82 7.36
C ALA A 294 -4.32 13.76 6.56
N PRO A 295 -4.87 14.82 7.18
CA PRO A 295 -5.72 15.76 6.48
C PRO A 295 -4.89 16.60 5.51
N MET A 296 -5.34 16.68 4.26
CA MET A 296 -4.84 17.64 3.27
C MET A 296 -3.31 17.63 3.03
N LEU A 297 -2.65 16.48 3.21
CA LEU A 297 -1.25 16.34 2.82
C LEU A 297 -1.12 16.27 1.30
N TYR A 298 -0.31 17.17 0.73
CA TYR A 298 0.30 16.91 -0.57
C TYR A 298 1.01 15.56 -0.51
N SER A 299 0.95 14.74 -1.57
CA SER A 299 1.88 13.63 -1.74
C SER A 299 2.85 13.94 -2.88
N ARG A 300 4.15 13.64 -2.71
CA ARG A 300 5.14 13.72 -3.81
C ARG A 300 4.84 12.66 -4.89
N ILE A 301 4.08 11.63 -4.51
CA ILE A 301 3.64 10.53 -5.36
C ILE A 301 2.25 10.84 -5.96
N HIS A 302 1.38 11.52 -5.19
CA HIS A 302 0.06 12.00 -5.61
C HIS A 302 -0.08 13.52 -5.36
N PRO A 303 0.29 14.38 -6.34
CA PRO A 303 0.23 15.84 -6.17
C PRO A 303 -1.22 16.38 -6.21
N GLN A 304 -2.19 15.51 -6.49
CA GLN A 304 -3.58 15.87 -6.54
C GLN A 304 -4.17 15.83 -5.14
N TRP A 305 -4.68 16.99 -4.77
CA TRP A 305 -5.58 17.22 -3.67
C TRP A 305 -6.81 16.36 -3.83
N ASP A 306 -7.21 15.69 -2.77
CA ASP A 306 -8.37 14.85 -2.83
C ASP A 306 -9.18 14.97 -1.54
N ALA A 307 -10.08 15.95 -1.54
CA ALA A 307 -11.04 16.20 -0.47
C ALA A 307 -11.86 14.95 -0.13
N LEU A 308 -12.06 14.03 -1.10
CA LEU A 308 -12.78 12.79 -0.88
C LEU A 308 -12.04 11.87 0.11
N PHE A 309 -10.70 11.92 0.18
CA PHE A 309 -9.97 11.21 1.23
C PHE A 309 -10.28 11.77 2.61
N CYS A 310 -10.33 13.10 2.75
CA CYS A 310 -10.63 13.72 4.05
C CYS A 310 -12.08 13.46 4.48
N GLU A 311 -13.02 13.45 3.53
CA GLU A 311 -14.40 13.02 3.78
C GLU A 311 -14.46 11.54 4.23
N SER A 312 -13.81 10.64 3.51
CA SER A 312 -13.72 9.22 3.88
C SER A 312 -13.05 9.03 5.24
N THR A 313 -11.97 9.77 5.53
CA THR A 313 -11.26 9.69 6.82
C THR A 313 -12.14 10.18 7.96
N THR A 314 -12.95 11.23 7.73
CA THR A 314 -13.93 11.71 8.72
C THR A 314 -14.98 10.64 9.05
N VAL A 315 -15.48 9.93 8.02
CA VAL A 315 -16.41 8.80 8.21
C VAL A 315 -15.73 7.67 8.97
N GLN A 316 -14.47 7.38 8.66
CA GLN A 316 -13.71 6.33 9.33
C GLN A 316 -13.47 6.65 10.82
N LEU A 317 -13.03 7.88 11.13
CA LEU A 317 -12.83 8.35 12.50
C LEU A 317 -14.12 8.17 13.30
N LYS A 318 -15.23 8.74 12.79
CA LYS A 318 -16.54 8.65 13.45
C LYS A 318 -17.00 7.22 13.65
N GLY A 319 -16.87 6.36 12.63
CA GLY A 319 -17.23 4.95 12.72
C GLY A 319 -16.41 4.17 13.73
N SER A 320 -15.20 4.64 14.04
CA SER A 320 -14.27 4.03 15.00
C SER A 320 -14.38 4.64 16.40
N GLY A 321 -15.29 5.59 16.62
CA GLY A 321 -15.42 6.31 17.88
C GLY A 321 -14.36 7.37 18.13
N HIS A 322 -13.71 7.86 17.06
CA HIS A 322 -12.68 8.89 17.10
C HIS A 322 -13.14 10.17 16.38
N ASP A 323 -12.43 11.26 16.62
CA ASP A 323 -12.46 12.46 15.80
C ASP A 323 -11.05 12.97 15.47
N TRP A 324 -10.96 14.06 14.71
CA TRP A 324 -9.67 14.62 14.28
C TRP A 324 -8.77 15.09 15.44
N SER A 325 -9.33 15.40 16.61
CA SER A 325 -8.58 15.81 17.80
C SER A 325 -7.95 14.64 18.56
N ASP A 326 -8.37 13.41 18.26
CA ASP A 326 -7.75 12.19 18.79
C ASP A 326 -6.45 11.83 18.07
N LEU A 327 -6.22 12.40 16.89
CA LEU A 327 -5.01 12.18 16.10
C LEU A 327 -3.87 13.07 16.56
N LEU A 328 -2.64 12.55 16.51
CA LEU A 328 -1.44 13.38 16.57
C LEU A 328 -1.27 14.09 15.23
N LEU A 329 -1.63 15.37 15.21
CA LEU A 329 -1.54 16.24 14.04
C LEU A 329 -0.48 17.32 14.25
N THR A 330 0.14 17.78 13.17
CA THR A 330 0.95 19.00 13.20
C THR A 330 0.08 20.24 13.46
N ALA A 331 0.69 21.34 13.89
CA ALA A 331 0.02 22.63 13.99
C ALA A 331 -0.70 23.01 12.68
N ARG A 332 -0.03 22.77 11.55
CA ARG A 332 -0.57 23.05 10.22
C ARG A 332 -1.77 22.19 9.87
N GLU A 333 -1.71 20.89 10.13
CA GLU A 333 -2.84 19.98 9.90
C GLU A 333 -4.03 20.31 10.80
N MET A 334 -3.79 20.76 12.02
CA MET A 334 -4.85 21.26 12.91
C MET A 334 -5.53 22.51 12.33
N GLU A 335 -4.79 23.47 11.76
CA GLU A 335 -5.39 24.64 11.11
C GLU A 335 -6.35 24.25 9.97
N VAL A 336 -5.98 23.24 9.18
CA VAL A 336 -6.84 22.72 8.11
C VAL A 336 -8.13 22.14 8.69
N VAL A 337 -8.02 21.31 9.73
CA VAL A 337 -9.17 20.69 10.40
C VAL A 337 -10.09 21.76 11.00
N GLU A 338 -9.55 22.79 11.63
CA GLU A 338 -10.33 23.89 12.20
C GLU A 338 -11.02 24.73 11.11
N LEU A 339 -10.36 24.95 9.97
CA LEU A 339 -11.00 25.58 8.82
C LEU A 339 -12.18 24.75 8.29
N TYR A 340 -12.02 23.43 8.21
CA TYR A 340 -13.11 22.52 7.84
C TYR A 340 -14.27 22.60 8.84
N LYS A 341 -13.99 22.55 10.15
CA LYS A 341 -15.03 22.69 11.18
C LYS A 341 -15.80 24.02 11.07
N LYS A 342 -15.11 25.10 10.72
CA LYS A 342 -15.72 26.43 10.55
C LYS A 342 -16.55 26.56 9.28
N THR A 343 -16.10 25.96 8.17
CA THR A 343 -16.66 26.21 6.83
C THR A 343 -17.51 25.08 6.28
N GLY A 344 -17.38 23.87 6.83
CA GLY A 344 -17.99 22.65 6.30
C GLY A 344 -17.31 22.08 5.05
N GLU A 345 -16.23 22.70 4.57
CA GLU A 345 -15.57 22.35 3.31
C GLU A 345 -14.07 22.11 3.51
N TRP A 346 -13.56 21.02 2.95
CA TRP A 346 -12.11 20.74 2.95
C TRP A 346 -11.41 21.68 1.96
N LYS A 347 -10.80 22.74 2.50
CA LYS A 347 -10.12 23.78 1.74
C LYS A 347 -8.63 23.83 2.01
N ARG A 348 -7.89 24.34 1.03
CA ARG A 348 -6.49 24.72 1.21
C ARG A 348 -6.41 25.96 2.09
N LEU A 349 -5.32 26.07 2.83
CA LEU A 349 -4.96 27.31 3.49
C LEU A 349 -4.38 28.27 2.42
N GLU A 350 -4.84 29.53 2.42
CA GLU A 350 -4.73 30.48 1.29
C GLU A 350 -3.29 30.83 0.83
N ASN A 351 -2.26 30.38 1.57
CA ASN A 351 -0.84 30.67 1.29
C ASN A 351 -0.04 29.45 0.81
N GLU A 352 -0.68 28.33 0.44
CA GLU A 352 0.04 27.17 -0.10
C GLU A 352 0.25 27.27 -1.60
N GLU A 353 1.41 27.82 -2.00
CA GLU A 353 1.94 27.51 -3.32
C GLU A 353 2.20 26.00 -3.41
N PRO A 354 1.87 25.34 -4.54
CA PRO A 354 2.26 23.97 -4.75
C PRO A 354 3.78 23.88 -4.63
N GLN A 355 4.28 23.08 -3.68
CA GLN A 355 5.71 22.76 -3.60
C GLN A 355 6.13 22.02 -4.88
N HIS A 356 6.48 22.77 -5.91
CA HIS A 356 7.10 22.27 -7.12
C HIS A 356 8.61 22.20 -6.89
N GLU A 357 9.05 21.24 -6.09
CA GLU A 357 10.49 20.93 -6.04
C GLU A 357 10.88 20.15 -7.30
N SER A 358 11.94 20.66 -7.93
CA SER A 358 12.48 20.31 -9.24
C SER A 358 12.78 18.84 -9.43
#